data_AF-A0A419H7W9-F1
#
_entry.id   AF-A0A419H7W9-F1
#
_cell.length_a   1.000
_cell.length_b   1.000
_cell.length_c   1.000
_cell.angle_alpha   90.00
_cell.angle_beta   90.00
_cell.angle_gamma   90.00
#
_symmetry.space_group_name_H-M   'P 1'
#
loop_
_entity.id
_entity.type
_entity.pdbx_description
1 polymer ?
#
loop_
_entity_poly.entity_id
_entity_poly.type
_entity_poly.pdbx_seq_one_letter_code
_entity_poly.pdbx_strand_id
1 'polypeptide(L)' 'KSKFWEGSGMGHHFYSYAEGLITDSDFKQERKIKCGWELNSKEELMYYRIFKEHFGEIENLDWMGRTKLVTTNGELSKA' A
#
# COMPACT_ATOMS: atom_id res chain seq x y z
N LYS A 1 9.33 -18.85 3.65
CA LYS A 1 7.92 -18.96 3.22
C LYS A 1 7.65 -17.80 2.28
N SER A 2 7.46 -18.08 0.99
CA SER A 2 7.05 -17.06 0.01
C SER A 2 5.65 -16.56 0.34
N LYS A 3 5.39 -15.27 0.12
CA LYS A 3 4.05 -14.73 0.37
C LYS A 3 3.08 -15.33 -0.66
N PHE A 4 1.85 -15.62 -0.23
CA PHE A 4 0.79 -16.25 -1.04
C PHE A 4 0.52 -15.53 -2.38
N TRP A 5 0.93 -14.28 -2.51
CA TRP A 5 0.70 -13.37 -3.64
C TRP A 5 1.90 -13.24 -4.60
N GLU A 6 3.07 -13.70 -4.18
CA GLU A 6 4.35 -13.43 -4.86
C GLU A 6 4.58 -14.37 -6.06
N GLY A 7 3.94 -15.54 -6.06
CA GLY A 7 4.05 -16.56 -7.13
C GLY A 7 2.89 -16.60 -8.13
N SER A 8 1.85 -15.78 -7.95
CA SER A 8 0.60 -15.87 -8.73
C SER A 8 0.43 -14.79 -9.80
N GLY A 9 1.33 -13.79 -9.86
CA GLY A 9 1.19 -12.63 -10.75
C GLY A 9 0.07 -11.65 -10.36
N MET A 10 -0.71 -11.96 -9.32
CA MET A 10 -1.86 -11.14 -8.90
C MET A 10 -1.48 -9.73 -8.44
N GLY A 11 -0.28 -9.55 -7.87
CA GLY A 11 0.19 -8.22 -7.43
C GLY A 11 0.20 -7.19 -8.58
N HIS A 12 0.54 -7.61 -9.80
CA HIS A 12 0.53 -6.72 -10.96
C HIS A 12 -0.89 -6.27 -11.32
N HIS A 13 -1.88 -7.18 -11.22
CA HIS A 13 -3.27 -6.85 -11.50
C HIS A 13 -3.86 -5.87 -10.51
N PHE A 14 -3.59 -6.02 -9.21
CA PHE A 14 -4.05 -5.07 -8.20
C PHE A 14 -3.40 -3.70 -8.35
N TYR A 15 -2.10 -3.66 -8.66
CA TYR A 15 -1.41 -2.42 -8.96
C TYR A 15 -2.03 -1.70 -10.16
N SER A 16 -2.18 -2.37 -11.31
CA SER A 16 -2.78 -1.78 -12.51
C SER A 16 -4.22 -1.34 -12.29
N TYR A 17 -4.99 -2.11 -11.51
CA TYR A 17 -6.36 -1.75 -11.16
C TYR A 17 -6.40 -0.49 -10.28
N ALA A 18 -5.55 -0.39 -9.27
CA ALA A 18 -5.45 0.78 -8.40
C ALA A 18 -4.99 2.04 -9.17
N GLU A 19 -4.06 1.90 -10.12
CA GLU A 19 -3.61 2.99 -10.99
C GLU A 19 -4.74 3.54 -11.87
N GLY A 20 -5.66 2.69 -12.34
CA GLY A 20 -6.82 3.12 -13.11
C GLY A 20 -7.96 3.69 -12.26
N LEU A 21 -8.09 3.22 -11.02
CA LEU A 21 -9.18 3.61 -10.11
C LEU A 21 -8.90 4.92 -9.35
N ILE A 22 -7.64 5.19 -9.02
CA ILE A 22 -7.25 6.29 -8.15
C ILE A 22 -6.41 7.29 -8.93
N THR A 23 -6.84 8.55 -8.94
CA THR A 23 -6.04 9.61 -9.57
C THR A 23 -4.88 10.03 -8.67
N ASP A 24 -3.84 10.61 -9.26
CA ASP A 24 -2.70 11.16 -8.50
C ASP A 24 -3.14 12.27 -7.53
N SER A 25 -4.21 13.00 -7.88
CA SER A 25 -4.78 14.03 -7.02
C SER A 25 -5.43 13.41 -5.79
N ASP A 26 -6.29 12.40 -5.99
CA ASP A 26 -6.95 11.68 -4.88
C ASP A 26 -5.91 11.04 -3.96
N PHE A 27 -4.90 10.40 -4.56
CA PHE A 27 -3.83 9.79 -3.79
C PHE A 27 -3.07 10.82 -2.93
N LYS A 28 -2.72 11.98 -3.48
CA LYS A 28 -2.04 13.04 -2.71
C LYS A 28 -2.89 13.58 -1.56
N GLN A 29 -4.22 13.65 -1.74
CA GLN A 29 -5.14 14.15 -0.73
C GLN A 29 -5.40 13.11 0.38
N GLU A 30 -5.52 11.83 0.03
CA GLU A 30 -5.98 10.79 0.95
C GLU A 30 -4.89 9.88 1.52
N ARG A 31 -3.64 9.95 1.01
CA ARG A 31 -2.55 9.10 1.50
C ARG A 31 -2.17 9.31 2.97
N LYS A 32 -2.58 10.44 3.57
CA LYS A 32 -2.38 10.71 5.00
C LYS A 32 -3.66 10.34 5.74
N ILE A 33 -3.61 9.25 6.50
CA ILE A 33 -4.79 8.75 7.24
C ILE A 33 -4.78 9.24 8.69
N LYS A 34 -5.96 9.30 9.32
CA LYS A 34 -6.18 9.92 10.64
C LYS A 34 -5.35 9.31 11.77
N CYS A 35 -4.97 8.04 11.67
CA CYS A 35 -4.10 7.36 12.65
C CYS A 35 -2.61 7.78 12.54
N GLY A 36 -2.29 8.83 11.77
CA GLY A 36 -0.93 9.33 11.59
C GLY A 36 -0.08 8.53 10.61
N TRP A 37 -0.67 7.54 9.95
CA TRP A 37 0.03 6.74 8.96
C TRP A 37 0.02 7.41 7.59
N GLU A 38 1.11 7.19 6.86
CA GLU A 38 1.26 7.61 5.47
C GLU A 38 1.28 6.39 4.55
N LEU A 39 0.37 6.36 3.58
CA LEU A 39 0.29 5.34 2.54
C LEU A 39 1.28 5.68 1.41
N ASN A 40 1.90 4.64 0.87
CA ASN A 40 3.03 4.75 -0.05
C ASN A 40 2.64 4.53 -1.52
N SER A 41 1.49 3.90 -1.77
CA SER A 41 1.00 3.63 -3.12
C SER A 41 -0.52 3.75 -3.23
N LYS A 42 -1.00 3.92 -4.46
CA LYS A 42 -2.44 3.87 -4.77
C LYS A 42 -3.05 2.53 -4.40
N GLU A 43 -2.30 1.45 -4.54
CA GLU A 43 -2.71 0.12 -4.12
C GLU A 43 -2.98 0.06 -2.60
N GLU A 44 -2.09 0.64 -1.77
CA GLU A 44 -2.32 0.74 -0.32
C GLU A 44 -3.55 1.60 0.00
N LEU A 45 -3.77 2.69 -0.74
CA LEU A 45 -4.98 3.53 -0.59
C LEU A 45 -6.25 2.78 -0.98
N MET A 46 -6.21 1.97 -2.04
CA MET A 46 -7.33 1.13 -2.44
C MET A 46 -7.67 0.12 -1.34
N TYR A 47 -6.68 -0.59 -0.80
CA TYR A 47 -6.89 -1.52 0.31
C TYR A 47 -7.46 -0.81 1.53
N TYR A 48 -6.95 0.38 1.86
CA TYR A 48 -7.47 1.18 2.97
C TYR A 48 -8.91 1.63 2.75
N ARG A 49 -9.28 2.04 1.53
CA ARG A 49 -10.68 2.42 1.19
C ARG A 49 -11.64 1.25 1.38
N ILE A 50 -11.29 0.07 0.84
CA ILE A 50 -12.09 -1.15 1.00
C ILE A 50 -12.23 -1.49 2.49
N PHE A 51 -11.13 -1.43 3.24
CA PHE A 51 -11.14 -1.68 4.68
C PHE A 51 -12.05 -0.69 5.42
N LYS A 52 -11.91 0.61 5.14
CA LYS A 52 -12.71 1.68 5.75
C LYS A 52 -14.20 1.53 5.43
N GLU A 53 -14.54 1.07 4.24
CA GLU A 53 -15.93 0.82 3.84
C GLU A 53 -16.58 -0.30 4.67
N HIS A 54 -15.82 -1.35 5.00
CA HIS A 54 -16.34 -2.50 5.73
C HIS A 54 -16.26 -2.36 7.27
N PHE A 55 -15.22 -1.69 7.77
CA PHE A 55 -14.91 -1.62 9.21
C PHE A 55 -14.97 -0.21 9.80
N GLY A 56 -15.19 0.81 8.97
CA GLY A 56 -15.20 2.22 9.39
C GLY A 56 -13.81 2.82 9.58
N GLU A 57 -13.77 4.05 10.12
CA GLU A 57 -12.51 4.68 10.53
C GLU A 57 -12.08 4.13 11.90
N ILE A 58 -10.91 3.48 11.93
CA ILE A 58 -10.31 2.96 13.17
C ILE A 58 -9.10 3.83 13.51
N GLU A 59 -9.02 4.29 14.77
CA GLU A 59 -7.96 5.18 15.24
C GLU A 59 -6.60 4.47 15.43
N ASN A 60 -6.61 3.17 15.74
CA ASN A 60 -5.41 2.37 15.96
C ASN A 60 -5.35 1.17 15.00
N LEU A 61 -4.35 1.19 14.11
CA LEU A 61 -4.11 0.13 13.14
C LEU A 61 -2.81 -0.64 13.40
N ASP A 62 -2.12 -0.45 14.53
CA ASP A 62 -0.76 -1.01 14.80
C ASP A 62 -0.65 -2.54 14.66
N TRP A 63 -1.77 -3.25 14.74
CA TRP A 63 -1.88 -4.69 14.55
C TRP A 63 -1.90 -5.12 13.07
N MET A 64 -2.11 -4.20 12.13
CA MET A 64 -2.26 -4.49 10.70
C MET A 64 -0.88 -4.66 10.03
N GLY A 65 -0.63 -5.84 9.48
CA GLY A 65 0.59 -6.10 8.71
C GLY A 65 0.62 -5.27 7.43
N ARG A 66 1.63 -4.41 7.26
CA ARG A 66 1.81 -3.55 6.08
C ARG A 66 2.79 -4.13 5.07
N THR A 67 2.69 -3.67 3.83
CA THR A 67 3.72 -3.91 2.82
C THR A 67 5.02 -3.27 3.30
N LYS A 68 6.06 -4.09 3.51
CA LYS A 68 7.38 -3.58 3.82
C LYS A 68 7.87 -2.83 2.60
N LEU A 69 8.07 -1.52 2.73
CA LEU A 69 8.92 -0.80 1.80
C LEU A 69 10.26 -1.52 1.80
N VAL A 70 10.66 -2.04 0.64
CA VAL A 70 12.04 -2.48 0.46
C VAL A 70 12.85 -1.19 0.48
N THR A 71 13.37 -0.82 1.65
CA THR A 71 14.39 0.21 1.74
C THR A 71 15.62 -0.38 1.07
N THR A 72 15.83 -0.07 -0.20
CA THR A 72 17.09 -0.34 -0.89
C THR A 72 18.13 0.58 -0.25
N ASN A 73 18.68 0.14 0.88
CA ASN A 73 19.82 0.79 1.50
C ASN A 73 21.05 0.55 0.60
N GLY A 74 21.47 1.60 -0.12
CA GLY A 74 22.87 1.86 -0.44
C GLY A 74 23.46 1.14 -1.65
N GLU A 75 23.90 1.94 -2.63
CA GLU A 75 24.76 1.58 -3.74
C GLU A 75 26.22 1.25 -3.31
N LEU A 76 26.93 0.55 -4.22
CA LEU A 76 28.38 0.47 -4.48
C LEU A 76 29.29 -0.49 -3.66
N SER A 77 29.87 -1.48 -4.36
CA SER A 77 31.34 -1.61 -4.48
C SER A 77 31.74 -2.48 -5.68
N LYS A 78 32.76 -2.01 -6.40
CA LYS A 78 33.42 -2.64 -7.54
C LYS A 78 33.99 -4.03 -7.21
N ALA A 79 34.03 -4.90 -8.21
CA ALA A 79 35.17 -5.78 -8.51
C ALA A 79 35.24 -5.96 -10.03
#